data_AF-A0A973TP92-F1
#
_entry.id   AF-A0A973TP92-F1
#
_cell.length_a   1.000
_cell.length_b   1.000
_cell.length_c   1.000
_cell.angle_alpha   90.00
_cell.angle_beta   90.00
_cell.angle_gamma   90.00
#
_symmetry.space_group_name_H-M   'P 1'
#
loop_
_entity.id
_entity.type
_entity.pdbx_description
1 polymer ?
#
loop_
_entity_poly.entity_id
_entity_poly.type
_entity_poly.pdbx_seq_one_letter_code
_entity_poly.pdbx_strand_id
1 'polypeptide(L)'
;MLMPILATVLAAATPQGDRLQTGTSCYDITMTKGGQSQVIGHTFQSLEWVKRDGKPALQVVVHQRMGDKFDMRDTFVLDGATLRPIELNNTRFGKPHVRDVYGDGTVVETKWDEQGKETTVEKPLAQPVWEGNLFGVMFAALPLNAGDRYSIPFYQYDKGEG
;
A
#
# COMPACT_ATOMS: atom_id res chain seq x y z
N MET A 1 -36.70 -1.02 35.03
CA MET A 1 -36.78 -1.06 33.55
C MET A 1 -35.34 -0.98 33.03
N LEU A 2 -34.73 -2.12 32.69
CA LEU A 2 -33.35 -2.18 32.19
C LEU A 2 -33.37 -1.90 30.69
N MET A 3 -32.63 -0.89 30.26
CA MET A 3 -32.48 -0.53 28.85
C MET A 3 -31.27 -1.33 28.29
N PRO A 4 -31.43 -2.14 27.23
CA PRO A 4 -30.30 -2.82 26.63
C PRO A 4 -29.46 -1.81 25.86
N ILE A 5 -28.19 -1.67 26.21
CA ILE A 5 -27.21 -0.96 25.39
C ILE A 5 -26.93 -1.87 24.19
N LEU A 6 -27.50 -1.55 23.03
CA LEU A 6 -27.04 -2.17 21.78
C LEU A 6 -25.61 -1.66 21.52
N ALA A 7 -24.63 -2.53 21.72
CA ALA A 7 -23.31 -2.34 21.17
C ALA A 7 -23.43 -2.46 19.64
N THR A 8 -23.37 -1.34 18.94
CA THR A 8 -23.12 -1.33 17.50
C THR A 8 -21.73 -1.91 17.28
N VAL A 9 -21.68 -3.16 16.81
CA VAL A 9 -20.46 -3.73 16.24
C VAL A 9 -20.16 -2.88 15.01
N LEU A 10 -19.18 -1.98 15.09
CA LEU A 10 -18.55 -1.44 13.89
C LEU A 10 -17.92 -2.64 13.19
N ALA A 11 -18.58 -3.16 12.17
CA ALA A 11 -17.89 -3.99 11.20
C ALA A 11 -16.75 -3.14 10.64
N ALA A 12 -15.51 -3.49 10.97
CA ALA A 12 -14.34 -2.84 10.38
C ALA A 12 -14.47 -3.00 8.87
N ALA A 13 -14.70 -1.90 8.14
CA ALA A 13 -14.80 -1.99 6.69
C ALA A 13 -13.41 -2.35 6.17
N THR A 14 -13.30 -3.58 5.68
CA THR A 14 -12.09 -4.08 5.05
C THR A 14 -12.07 -3.64 3.59
N PRO A 15 -10.92 -3.22 3.05
CA PRO A 15 -10.74 -3.04 1.61
C PRO A 15 -11.22 -4.27 0.82
N GLN A 16 -11.94 -4.03 -0.28
CA GLN A 16 -12.50 -5.07 -1.15
C GLN A 16 -11.98 -4.89 -2.58
N GLY A 17 -11.34 -5.93 -3.13
CA GLY A 17 -10.72 -5.87 -4.45
C GLY A 17 -11.70 -5.71 -5.60
N ASP A 18 -12.92 -6.21 -5.47
CA ASP A 18 -13.97 -6.12 -6.49
C ASP A 18 -14.51 -4.69 -6.72
N ARG A 19 -14.19 -3.75 -5.83
CA ARG A 19 -14.50 -2.33 -5.98
C ARG A 19 -13.50 -1.59 -6.87
N LEU A 20 -12.34 -2.18 -7.13
CA LEU A 20 -11.28 -1.54 -7.90
C LEU A 20 -11.48 -1.72 -9.40
N GLN A 21 -11.21 -0.65 -10.14
CA GLN A 21 -11.04 -0.70 -11.58
C GLN A 21 -9.55 -0.81 -11.91
N THR A 22 -9.21 -1.79 -12.74
CA THR A 22 -7.86 -1.93 -13.29
C THR A 22 -7.59 -0.90 -14.37
N GLY A 23 -6.33 -0.59 -14.60
CA GLY A 23 -5.89 0.34 -15.63
C GLY A 23 -4.64 1.09 -15.22
N THR A 24 -4.34 2.12 -15.99
CA THR A 24 -3.14 2.93 -15.82
C THR A 24 -3.53 4.39 -15.61
N SER A 25 -2.81 5.08 -14.74
CA SER A 25 -3.03 6.49 -14.45
C SER A 25 -1.69 7.21 -14.24
N CYS A 26 -1.62 8.45 -14.70
CA CYS A 26 -0.48 9.34 -14.47
C CYS A 26 -0.97 10.60 -13.76
N TYR A 27 -0.23 11.03 -12.74
CA TYR A 27 -0.55 12.19 -11.91
C TYR A 27 0.64 13.13 -11.84
N ASP A 28 0.36 14.43 -11.83
CA ASP A 28 1.37 15.44 -11.50
C ASP A 28 1.47 15.60 -9.99
N ILE A 29 2.71 15.65 -9.49
CA ILE A 29 3.02 16.05 -8.13
C ILE A 29 3.25 17.55 -8.16
N THR A 30 2.32 18.32 -7.59
CA THR A 30 2.42 19.78 -7.54
C THR A 30 2.83 20.28 -6.17
N MET A 31 3.71 21.27 -6.11
CA MET A 31 4.06 22.00 -4.90
C MET A 31 3.63 23.45 -5.00
N THR A 32 2.90 23.94 -4.00
CA THR A 32 2.54 25.36 -3.89
C THR A 32 3.53 26.08 -2.96
N LYS A 33 4.24 27.07 -3.49
CA LYS A 33 5.16 27.91 -2.72
C LYS A 33 4.92 29.38 -3.08
N GLY A 34 4.70 30.22 -2.07
CA GLY A 34 4.43 31.65 -2.29
C GLY A 34 3.17 31.92 -3.12
N GLY A 35 2.15 31.06 -3.02
CA GLY A 35 0.91 31.20 -3.79
C GLY A 35 0.99 30.70 -5.24
N GLN A 36 2.13 30.22 -5.71
CA GLN A 36 2.30 29.65 -7.04
C GLN A 36 2.44 28.12 -6.95
N SER A 37 1.66 27.41 -7.76
CA SER A 37 1.76 25.96 -7.93
C SER A 37 2.69 25.63 -9.10
N GLN A 38 3.65 24.74 -8.84
CA GLN A 38 4.56 24.21 -9.86
C GLN A 38 4.55 22.68 -9.82
N VAL A 39 4.65 22.05 -10.99
CA VAL A 39 4.86 20.60 -11.07
C VAL A 39 6.31 20.30 -10.66
N ILE A 40 6.48 19.41 -9.68
CA ILE A 40 7.79 19.00 -9.15
C ILE A 40 8.12 17.53 -9.46
N GLY A 41 7.16 16.80 -10.03
CA GLY A 41 7.34 15.40 -10.39
C GLY A 41 6.06 14.77 -10.90
N HIS A 42 6.12 13.46 -11.14
CA HIS A 42 5.03 12.68 -11.65
C HIS A 42 4.93 11.35 -10.92
N THR A 43 3.71 10.82 -10.84
CA THR A 43 3.43 9.46 -10.39
C THR A 43 2.75 8.70 -11.52
N PHE A 44 3.33 7.58 -11.92
CA PHE A 44 2.64 6.55 -12.69
C PHE A 44 2.06 5.51 -11.72
N GLN A 45 0.85 5.03 -12.00
CA GLN A 45 0.25 3.92 -11.29
C GLN A 45 -0.42 2.97 -12.29
N SER A 46 -0.19 1.65 -12.16
CA SER A 46 -0.98 0.63 -12.86
C SER A 46 -1.55 -0.40 -11.89
N LEU A 47 -2.76 -0.87 -12.18
CA LEU A 47 -3.47 -1.91 -11.46
C LEU A 47 -3.85 -3.01 -12.46
N GLU A 48 -3.39 -4.24 -12.22
CA GLU A 48 -3.61 -5.38 -13.12
C GLU A 48 -3.94 -6.65 -12.34
N TRP A 49 -4.99 -7.35 -12.75
CA TRP A 49 -5.30 -8.68 -12.20
C TRP A 49 -4.31 -9.71 -12.71
N VAL A 50 -3.66 -10.42 -11.79
CA VAL A 50 -2.69 -11.48 -12.06
C VAL A 50 -3.06 -12.76 -11.32
N LYS A 51 -2.27 -13.82 -11.49
CA LYS A 51 -2.33 -15.02 -10.65
C LYS A 51 -1.05 -15.15 -9.85
N ARG A 52 -1.18 -15.41 -8.56
CA ARG A 52 -0.08 -15.82 -7.65
C ARG A 52 -0.41 -17.20 -7.12
N ASP A 53 0.43 -18.18 -7.43
CA ASP A 53 0.24 -19.58 -7.02
C ASP A 53 -1.16 -20.13 -7.36
N GLY A 54 -1.65 -19.77 -8.55
CA GLY A 54 -2.97 -20.16 -9.06
C GLY A 54 -4.16 -19.36 -8.51
N LYS A 55 -3.96 -18.51 -7.51
CA LYS A 55 -5.02 -17.67 -6.91
C LYS A 55 -5.07 -16.28 -7.54
N PRO A 56 -6.27 -15.65 -7.65
CA PRO A 56 -6.38 -14.26 -8.08
C PRO A 56 -5.59 -13.33 -7.16
N ALA A 57 -4.81 -12.44 -7.76
CA ALA A 57 -4.06 -11.40 -7.06
C ALA A 57 -4.12 -10.10 -7.85
N LEU A 58 -3.98 -8.97 -7.18
CA LEU A 58 -3.84 -7.66 -7.82
C LEU A 58 -2.37 -7.26 -7.79
N GLN A 59 -1.79 -7.04 -8.97
CA GLN A 59 -0.50 -6.37 -9.07
C GLN A 59 -0.74 -4.87 -9.16
N VAL A 60 -0.06 -4.11 -8.31
CA VAL A 60 -0.04 -2.65 -8.37
C VAL A 60 1.39 -2.18 -8.58
N VAL A 61 1.63 -1.35 -9.57
CA VAL A 61 2.93 -0.69 -9.77
C VAL A 61 2.73 0.79 -9.52
N VAL A 62 3.55 1.37 -8.65
CA VAL A 62 3.62 2.82 -8.43
C VAL A 62 5.03 3.27 -8.76
N HIS A 63 5.19 4.23 -9.67
CA HIS A 63 6.49 4.81 -10.00
C HIS A 63 6.43 6.33 -9.84
N GLN A 64 7.18 6.84 -8.87
CA GLN A 64 7.27 8.26 -8.58
C GLN A 64 8.63 8.81 -9.01
N ARG A 65 8.63 9.93 -9.71
CA ARG A 65 9.86 10.61 -10.13
C ARG A 65 9.77 12.12 -9.92
N MET A 66 10.79 12.71 -9.31
CA MET A 66 10.94 14.16 -9.11
C MET A 66 12.29 14.63 -9.68
N GLY A 67 12.34 14.78 -11.00
CA GLY A 67 13.57 15.07 -11.73
C GLY A 67 14.63 14.00 -11.51
N ASP A 68 15.85 14.44 -11.16
CA ASP A 68 16.99 13.56 -10.85
C ASP A 68 17.21 13.35 -9.34
N LYS A 69 16.34 13.95 -8.51
CA LYS A 69 16.47 13.93 -7.04
C LYS A 69 15.74 12.78 -6.37
N PHE A 70 14.79 12.16 -7.07
CA PHE A 70 14.00 11.05 -6.56
C PHE A 70 13.45 10.22 -7.71
N ASP A 71 13.66 8.92 -7.64
CA ASP A 71 13.07 7.91 -8.51
C ASP A 71 12.80 6.69 -7.63
N MET A 72 11.53 6.34 -7.47
CA MET A 72 11.09 5.23 -6.63
C MET A 72 10.04 4.41 -7.36
N ARG A 73 10.25 3.11 -7.48
CA ARG A 73 9.27 2.19 -8.07
C ARG A 73 8.91 1.11 -7.07
N ASP A 74 7.65 1.12 -6.66
CA ASP A 74 7.03 0.05 -5.91
C ASP A 74 6.30 -0.92 -6.83
N THR A 75 6.38 -2.21 -6.52
CA THR A 75 5.55 -3.26 -7.08
C THR A 75 4.94 -4.04 -5.94
N PHE A 76 3.63 -4.01 -5.85
CA PHE A 76 2.84 -4.72 -4.85
C PHE A 76 2.13 -5.89 -5.51
N VAL A 77 2.06 -7.01 -4.81
CA VAL A 77 1.17 -8.12 -5.14
C VAL A 77 0.24 -8.29 -3.94
N LEU A 78 -1.06 -8.22 -4.18
CA LEU A 78 -2.09 -8.24 -3.14
C LEU A 78 -3.03 -9.42 -3.37
N ASP A 79 -3.58 -9.98 -2.29
CA ASP A 79 -4.69 -10.93 -2.38
C ASP A 79 -5.87 -10.29 -3.12
N GLY A 80 -6.45 -10.99 -4.10
CA GLY A 80 -7.39 -10.35 -5.01
C GLY A 80 -8.74 -10.02 -4.40
N ALA A 81 -9.12 -10.66 -3.30
CA ALA A 81 -10.40 -10.39 -2.64
C ALA A 81 -10.25 -9.33 -1.53
N THR A 82 -9.24 -9.50 -0.69
CA THR A 82 -9.05 -8.73 0.55
C THR A 82 -8.05 -7.57 0.42
N LEU A 83 -7.26 -7.57 -0.65
CA LEU A 83 -6.16 -6.63 -0.88
C LEU A 83 -5.08 -6.65 0.22
N ARG A 84 -5.04 -7.71 1.03
CA ARG A 84 -3.92 -7.92 1.95
C ARG A 84 -2.64 -8.11 1.14
N PRO A 85 -1.52 -7.52 1.54
CA PRO A 85 -0.28 -7.63 0.80
C PRO A 85 0.21 -9.08 0.86
N ILE A 86 0.73 -9.54 -0.26
CA ILE A 86 1.49 -10.79 -0.40
C ILE A 86 2.97 -10.42 -0.49
N GLU A 87 3.28 -9.39 -1.28
CA GLU A 87 4.65 -8.94 -1.51
C GLU A 87 4.72 -7.46 -1.86
N LEU A 88 5.73 -6.77 -1.36
CA LEU A 88 6.17 -5.45 -1.81
C LEU A 88 7.61 -5.57 -2.32
N ASN A 89 7.90 -4.99 -3.48
CA ASN A 89 9.26 -4.76 -3.97
C ASN A 89 9.44 -3.27 -4.27
N ASN A 90 10.30 -2.60 -3.51
CA ASN A 90 10.66 -1.20 -3.69
C ASN A 90 12.06 -1.09 -4.30
N THR A 91 12.18 -0.31 -5.37
CA THR A 91 13.47 0.15 -5.89
C THR A 91 13.60 1.66 -5.78
N ARG A 92 14.83 2.13 -5.56
CA ARG A 92 15.20 3.54 -5.62
C ARG A 92 16.30 3.74 -6.65
N PHE A 93 16.09 4.65 -7.59
CA PHE A 93 17.00 4.89 -8.71
C PHE A 93 17.39 3.58 -9.44
N GLY A 94 16.41 2.68 -9.61
CA GLY A 94 16.60 1.38 -10.24
C GLY A 94 17.32 0.31 -9.41
N LYS A 95 17.76 0.63 -8.18
CA LYS A 95 18.41 -0.33 -7.27
C LYS A 95 17.41 -0.87 -6.25
N PRO A 96 17.50 -2.16 -5.85
CA PRO A 96 16.72 -2.68 -4.73
C PRO A 96 16.90 -1.82 -3.48
N HIS A 97 15.81 -1.57 -2.77
CA HIS A 97 15.83 -0.83 -1.53
C HIS A 97 15.16 -1.63 -0.40
N VAL A 98 13.94 -2.12 -0.65
CA VAL A 98 13.19 -2.96 0.29
C VAL A 98 12.39 -4.03 -0.44
N ARG A 99 12.28 -5.20 0.17
CA ARG A 99 11.35 -6.25 -0.21
C ARG A 99 10.67 -6.80 1.03
N ASP A 100 9.34 -6.75 1.06
CA ASP A 100 8.56 -7.34 2.14
C ASP A 100 7.76 -8.52 1.59
N VAL A 101 7.86 -9.67 2.26
CA VAL A 101 7.01 -10.84 1.98
C VAL A 101 6.12 -11.09 3.17
N TYR A 102 4.82 -11.11 2.92
CA TYR A 102 3.82 -11.24 3.97
C TYR A 102 3.40 -12.69 4.12
N GLY A 103 3.52 -13.19 5.34
CA GLY A 103 3.05 -14.51 5.76
C GLY A 103 1.79 -14.41 6.60
N ASP A 104 1.39 -15.54 7.19
CA ASP A 104 0.32 -15.56 8.17
C ASP A 104 0.83 -15.03 9.52
N GLY A 105 0.53 -13.76 9.82
CA GLY A 105 0.93 -13.12 11.06
C GLY A 105 2.40 -12.70 11.13
N THR A 106 3.14 -12.71 10.02
CA THR A 106 4.52 -12.23 9.94
C THR A 106 4.79 -11.46 8.66
N VAL A 107 5.86 -10.64 8.68
CA VAL A 107 6.47 -10.05 7.50
C VAL A 107 7.96 -10.33 7.51
N VAL A 108 8.47 -10.84 6.40
CA VAL A 108 9.91 -11.00 6.15
C VAL A 108 10.37 -9.81 5.33
N GLU A 109 11.10 -8.90 5.97
CA GLU A 109 11.64 -7.69 5.37
C GLU A 109 13.10 -7.91 4.99
N THR A 110 13.43 -7.69 3.73
CA THR A 110 14.81 -7.56 3.23
C THR A 110 15.07 -6.11 2.86
N LYS A 111 16.12 -5.52 3.41
CA LYS A 111 16.57 -4.15 3.10
C LYS A 111 17.96 -4.18 2.49
N TRP A 112 18.19 -3.30 1.51
CA TRP A 112 19.50 -3.08 0.92
C TRP A 112 20.04 -1.71 1.34
N ASP A 113 21.29 -1.68 1.80
CA ASP A 113 22.01 -0.43 2.08
C ASP A 113 22.56 0.22 0.79
N GLU A 114 23.24 1.36 0.93
CA GLU A 114 23.81 2.10 -0.20
C GLU A 114 24.89 1.32 -0.96
N GLN A 115 25.53 0.35 -0.30
CA GLN A 115 26.52 -0.55 -0.89
C GLN A 115 25.86 -1.77 -1.55
N GLY A 116 24.54 -1.91 -1.43
CA GLY A 116 23.78 -3.05 -1.94
C GLY A 116 23.89 -4.30 -1.07
N LYS A 117 24.38 -4.19 0.16
CA LYS A 117 24.38 -5.31 1.11
C LYS A 117 22.98 -5.48 1.66
N GLU A 118 22.49 -6.72 1.63
CA GLU A 118 21.17 -7.06 2.15
C GLU A 118 21.18 -7.42 3.64
N THR A 119 20.09 -7.10 4.32
CA THR A 119 19.77 -7.56 5.67
C THR A 119 18.32 -8.02 5.68
N THR A 120 18.07 -9.25 6.16
CA THR A 120 16.73 -9.85 6.24
C THR A 120 16.32 -10.07 7.68
N VAL A 121 15.12 -9.65 8.03
CA VAL A 121 14.52 -9.81 9.36
C VAL A 121 13.07 -10.25 9.22
N GLU A 122 12.69 -11.28 9.97
CA GLU A 122 11.28 -11.64 10.15
C GLU A 122 10.71 -10.92 11.36
N LYS A 123 9.53 -10.31 11.19
CA LYS A 123 8.83 -9.55 12.22
C LYS A 123 7.43 -10.13 12.41
N PRO A 124 6.98 -10.35 13.66
CA PRO A 124 5.58 -10.69 13.91
C PRO A 124 4.68 -9.50 13.58
N LEU A 125 3.46 -9.78 13.14
CA LEU A 125 2.37 -8.82 12.98
C LEU A 125 1.34 -9.08 14.07
N ALA A 126 0.92 -8.04 14.78
CA ALA A 126 -0.07 -8.15 15.85
C ALA A 126 -1.46 -8.50 15.33
N GLN A 127 -1.75 -8.13 14.08
CA GLN A 127 -3.01 -8.36 13.40
C GLN A 127 -2.79 -8.34 11.87
N PRO A 128 -3.80 -8.75 11.07
CA PRO A 128 -3.70 -8.58 9.62
C PRO A 128 -3.59 -7.11 9.22
N VAL A 129 -2.67 -6.80 8.31
CA VAL A 129 -2.35 -5.45 7.87
C VAL A 129 -2.62 -5.25 6.38
N TRP A 130 -2.77 -3.99 5.98
CA TRP A 130 -2.70 -3.51 4.60
C TRP A 130 -1.41 -2.72 4.38
N GLU A 131 -1.07 -2.48 3.12
CA GLU A 131 0.18 -1.79 2.81
C GLU A 131 0.06 -0.27 2.94
N GLY A 132 0.86 0.30 3.84
CA GLY A 132 0.85 1.72 4.22
C GLY A 132 1.35 2.66 3.12
N ASN A 133 2.15 2.18 2.15
CA ASN A 133 2.53 3.00 0.99
C ASN A 133 1.46 3.00 -0.12
N LEU A 134 0.34 2.30 0.05
CA LEU A 134 -0.70 2.12 -0.99
C LEU A 134 -2.06 2.77 -0.65
N PHE A 135 -2.06 3.85 0.15
CA PHE A 135 -3.30 4.45 0.68
C PHE A 135 -4.36 4.76 -0.38
N GLY A 136 -3.99 5.26 -1.56
CA GLY A 136 -4.96 5.62 -2.61
C GLY A 136 -5.80 4.44 -3.12
N VAL A 137 -5.15 3.30 -3.39
CA VAL A 137 -5.84 2.07 -3.81
C VAL A 137 -6.65 1.51 -2.64
N MET A 138 -6.10 1.53 -1.42
CA MET A 138 -6.82 1.10 -0.23
C MET A 138 -8.10 1.89 -0.02
N PHE A 139 -8.09 3.22 -0.17
CA PHE A 139 -9.27 4.07 -0.03
C PHE A 139 -10.31 3.81 -1.14
N ALA A 140 -9.87 3.64 -2.38
CA ALA A 140 -10.77 3.30 -3.50
C ALA A 140 -11.48 1.95 -3.29
N ALA A 141 -10.88 1.05 -2.51
CA ALA A 141 -11.42 -0.25 -2.17
C ALA A 141 -12.33 -0.24 -0.92
N LEU A 142 -12.56 0.91 -0.29
CA LEU A 142 -13.48 1.03 0.85
C LEU A 142 -14.89 1.45 0.41
N PRO A 143 -15.93 1.11 1.18
CA PRO A 143 -17.28 1.58 0.96
C PRO A 143 -17.49 3.02 1.47
N LEU A 144 -16.65 3.96 1.03
CA LEU A 144 -16.61 5.33 1.54
C LEU A 144 -17.96 6.06 1.45
N ASN A 145 -18.44 6.61 2.58
CA ASN A 145 -19.54 7.56 2.63
C ASN A 145 -19.14 8.82 3.40
N ALA A 146 -19.85 9.92 3.14
CA ALA A 146 -19.61 11.18 3.84
C ALA A 146 -19.86 11.04 5.35
N GLY A 147 -18.89 11.45 6.16
CA GLY A 147 -18.97 11.40 7.63
C GLY A 147 -18.51 10.08 8.25
N ASP A 148 -18.25 9.04 7.45
CA ASP A 148 -17.74 7.77 7.96
C ASP A 148 -16.32 7.91 8.52
N ARG A 149 -15.98 7.01 9.46
CA ARG A 149 -14.64 6.84 9.98
C ARG A 149 -14.18 5.41 9.79
N TYR A 150 -12.97 5.27 9.28
CA TYR A 150 -12.33 3.99 9.00
C TYR A 150 -11.03 3.90 9.79
N SER A 151 -10.74 2.72 10.33
CA SER A 151 -9.46 2.38 10.93
C SER A 151 -9.00 1.09 10.29
N ILE A 152 -7.84 1.15 9.64
CA ILE A 152 -7.28 0.04 8.86
C ILE A 152 -5.87 -0.16 9.37
N PRO A 153 -5.57 -1.32 9.96
CA PRO A 153 -4.21 -1.67 10.34
C PRO A 153 -3.32 -1.65 9.13
N PHE A 154 -2.13 -1.05 9.25
CA PHE A 154 -1.17 -1.08 8.16
C PHE A 154 0.21 -1.50 8.64
N TYR A 155 1.01 -1.99 7.72
CA TYR A 155 2.45 -2.05 7.86
C TYR A 155 3.06 -1.13 6.81
N GLN A 156 4.13 -0.42 7.17
CA GLN A 156 4.91 0.37 6.22
C GLN A 156 6.39 0.13 6.55
N TYR A 157 7.20 -0.26 5.57
CA TYR A 157 8.57 -0.75 5.84
C TYR A 157 9.48 0.21 6.65
N ASP A 158 9.21 1.52 6.60
CA ASP A 158 9.96 2.56 7.31
C ASP A 158 9.33 2.96 8.66
N LYS A 159 8.07 2.57 8.91
CA LYS A 159 7.33 2.95 10.13
C LYS A 159 6.85 1.78 10.98
N GLY A 160 6.82 0.56 10.43
CA GLY A 160 6.26 -0.63 11.10
C GLY A 160 4.74 -0.66 11.07
N GLU A 161 4.14 -1.29 12.09
CA GLU A 161 2.69 -1.39 12.26
C GLU A 161 2.06 -0.07 12.76
N GLY A 162 0.82 0.21 12.34
CA GLY A 162 0.02 1.35 12.80
C GLY A 162 -1.47 1.20 12.61
#